data_AF-A0A952LTH2-F1
#
_entry.id   AF-A0A952LTH2-F1
#
_cell.length_a   1.000
_cell.length_b   1.000
_cell.length_c   1.000
_cell.angle_alpha   90.00
_cell.angle_beta   90.00
_cell.angle_gamma   90.00
#
_symmetry.space_group_name_H-M   'P 1'
#
loop_
_entity.id
_entity.type
_entity.pdbx_description
1 polymer ?
#
loop_
_entity_poly.entity_id
_entity_poly.type
_entity_poly.pdbx_seq_one_letter_code
_entity_poly.pdbx_strand_id
1 'polypeptide(L)' 'ARLIIRASARSQIWIVSHARRLINALEEHADFHSIELHKDLGQTLIRDQREFDEPSWHWPGKN' A
#
# COMPACT_ATOMS: atom_id res chain seq x y z
N ALA A 1 5.61 -13.85 0.79
CA ALA A 1 4.45 -13.48 1.63
C ALA A 1 4.50 -14.05 3.05
N ARG A 2 4.63 -15.38 3.25
CA ARG A 2 4.49 -16.04 4.57
C ARG A 2 5.09 -15.34 5.79
N LEU A 3 6.36 -14.92 5.77
CA LEU A 3 6.99 -14.26 6.92
C LEU A 3 6.40 -12.88 7.20
N ILE A 4 6.09 -12.12 6.15
CA ILE A 4 5.45 -10.80 6.23
C ILE A 4 4.06 -10.94 6.85
N ILE A 5 3.26 -11.91 6.38
CA ILE A 5 1.92 -12.21 6.93
C ILE A 5 2.00 -12.55 8.42
N ARG A 6 2.99 -13.36 8.84
CA ARG A 6 3.14 -13.66 10.27
C ARG A 6 3.53 -12.45 11.10
N ALA A 7 4.32 -11.54 10.54
CA ALA A 7 4.71 -10.31 11.23
C ALA A 7 3.55 -9.29 11.31
N SER A 8 2.67 -9.25 10.29
CA SER A 8 1.52 -8.33 10.27
C SER A 8 0.48 -8.66 11.34
N ALA A 9 0.41 -9.90 11.81
CA ALA A 9 -0.44 -10.27 12.95
C ALA A 9 -0.07 -9.57 14.27
N ARG A 10 1.11 -8.94 14.36
CA ARG A 10 1.63 -8.29 15.57
C ARG A 10 2.01 -6.82 15.35
N SER A 11 1.92 -6.33 14.13
CA SER A 11 2.37 -4.99 13.75
C SER A 11 1.72 -4.54 12.45
N GLN A 12 1.58 -3.24 12.25
CA GLN A 12 1.26 -2.72 10.93
C GLN A 12 2.53 -2.72 10.07
N ILE A 13 2.43 -3.26 8.85
CA ILE A 13 3.56 -3.34 7.93
C ILE A 13 3.20 -2.60 6.65
N TRP A 14 4.06 -1.66 6.27
CA TRP A 14 4.03 -1.01 4.97
C TRP A 14 5.04 -1.67 4.05
N ILE A 15 4.61 -2.05 2.86
CA ILE A 15 5.44 -2.76 1.88
C ILE A 15 5.47 -1.93 0.61
N VAL A 16 6.66 -1.52 0.20
CA VAL A 16 6.89 -0.91 -1.11
C VAL A 16 7.76 -1.89 -1.89
N SER A 17 7.23 -2.44 -2.98
CA SER A 17 7.95 -3.45 -3.77
C SER A 17 7.54 -3.42 -5.24
N HIS A 18 8.52 -3.61 -6.12
CA HIS A 18 8.28 -3.87 -7.55
C HIS A 18 8.14 -5.37 -7.87
N ALA A 19 8.27 -6.24 -6.87
CA ALA A 19 8.25 -7.69 -7.06
C ALA A 19 6.82 -8.23 -7.19
N ARG A 20 6.28 -8.27 -8.42
CA ARG A 20 4.91 -8.75 -8.70
C ARG A 20 4.57 -10.09 -8.06
N ARG A 21 5.49 -11.07 -8.09
CA ARG A 21 5.26 -12.39 -7.44
C ARG A 21 5.01 -12.28 -5.94
N LEU A 22 5.66 -11.33 -5.25
CA LEU A 22 5.44 -11.10 -3.83
C LEU A 22 4.08 -10.46 -3.58
N ILE A 23 3.72 -9.44 -4.37
CA ILE A 23 2.45 -8.72 -4.26
C ILE A 23 1.28 -9.67 -4.49
N ASN A 24 1.29 -10.44 -5.59
CA ASN A 24 0.24 -11.42 -5.87
C ASN A 24 0.08 -12.44 -4.73
N ALA A 25 1.18 -12.88 -4.12
CA ALA A 25 1.14 -13.80 -2.98
C ALA A 25 0.66 -13.15 -1.67
N LEU A 26 0.60 -11.82 -1.59
CA LEU A 26 0.03 -11.07 -0.46
C LEU A 26 -1.44 -10.75 -0.69
N GLU A 27 -1.87 -10.52 -1.94
CA GLU A 27 -3.27 -10.26 -2.33
C GLU A 27 -4.22 -11.39 -1.96
N GLU A 28 -3.72 -12.63 -1.86
CA GLU A 28 -4.51 -13.78 -1.38
C GLU A 28 -4.88 -13.69 0.12
N HIS A 29 -4.25 -12.78 0.88
CA HIS A 29 -4.53 -12.61 2.31
C HIS A 29 -5.66 -11.59 2.52
N ALA A 30 -6.68 -11.96 3.31
CA ALA A 30 -7.89 -11.16 3.49
C ALA A 30 -7.63 -9.72 3.99
N ASP A 31 -6.65 -9.53 4.87
CA ASP A 31 -6.33 -8.20 5.43
C ASP A 31 -5.32 -7.39 4.59
N PHE A 32 -4.96 -7.86 3.39
CA PHE A 32 -4.06 -7.13 2.51
C PHE A 32 -4.78 -5.98 1.82
N HIS A 33 -4.24 -4.78 1.95
CA HIS A 33 -4.74 -3.58 1.29
C HIS A 33 -3.64 -3.07 0.35
N SER A 34 -3.96 -3.00 -0.94
CA SER A 34 -3.04 -2.51 -1.97
C SER A 34 -3.34 -1.05 -2.30
N ILE A 35 -2.27 -0.27 -2.45
CA ILE A 35 -2.33 1.07 -3.03
C ILE A 35 -1.40 1.06 -4.23
N GLU A 36 -1.97 1.04 -5.42
CA GLU A 36 -1.18 1.09 -6.64
C GLU A 36 -0.89 2.55 -7.00
N LEU A 37 0.40 2.88 -7.12
CA LEU A 37 0.85 4.20 -7.53
C LEU A 37 1.25 4.17 -9.00
N HIS A 38 0.78 5.15 -9.76
CA HIS A 38 1.22 5.38 -11.14
C HIS A 38 1.70 6.81 -11.31
N LYS A 39 2.44 7.04 -12.39
CA LYS A 39 2.97 8.37 -12.74
C LYS A 39 2.27 8.86 -13.99
N ASP A 40 1.66 10.04 -13.90
CA ASP A 40 1.08 10.73 -15.05
C ASP A 40 1.73 12.11 -15.20
N LEU A 41 2.33 12.38 -16.36
CA LEU A 41 3.04 13.62 -16.72
C LEU A 41 4.03 14.19 -15.68
N GLY A 42 4.49 13.41 -14.70
CA GLY A 42 5.34 13.91 -13.63
C GLY A 42 4.75 13.74 -12.24
N GLN A 43 3.44 13.70 -12.13
CA GLN A 43 2.67 13.55 -10.89
C GLN A 43 2.56 12.09 -10.46
N THR A 44 2.65 11.83 -9.16
CA THR A 44 2.37 10.50 -8.58
C THR A 44 0.92 10.46 -8.15
N LEU A 45 0.18 9.48 -8.64
CA LEU A 45 -1.26 9.33 -8.42
C LEU A 45 -1.56 7.91 -7.91
N ILE A 46 -2.57 7.78 -7.04
CA ILE A 46 -3.13 6.48 -6.69
C ILE A 46 -4.04 6.05 -7.85
N ARG A 47 -3.89 4.81 -8.31
CA ARG A 47 -4.77 4.24 -9.35
C ARG A 47 -6.21 4.20 -8.83
N ASP A 48 -7.16 4.56 -9.71
CA ASP A 48 -8.61 4.56 -9.45
C ASP A 48 -9.10 5.53 -8.36
N GLN A 49 -8.22 6.39 -7.85
CA GLN A 49 -8.60 7.49 -6.97
C GLN A 49 -9.07 8.70 -7.78
N ARG A 50 -10.27 9.19 -7.48
CA ARG A 50 -10.79 10.46 -8.02
C ARG A 50 -10.34 11.62 -7.13
N GLU A 51 -10.36 12.84 -7.67
CA GLU A 51 -9.92 14.06 -6.96
C GLU A 51 -10.62 14.29 -5.60
N PHE A 52 -11.86 13.82 -5.42
CA PHE A 52 -12.60 13.92 -4.16
C PHE A 52 -12.46 12.68 -3.25
N ASP A 53 -11.76 11.64 -3.71
CA ASP A 53 -11.55 10.38 -3.00
C ASP A 53 -10.12 10.33 -2.39
N GLU A 54 -9.43 11.47 -2.26
CA GLU A 54 -8.09 11.54 -1.66
C GLU A 54 -8.10 11.03 -0.21
N PRO A 55 -7.05 10.28 0.21
CA PRO A 55 -7.03 9.73 1.55
C PRO A 55 -6.79 10.86 2.54
N SER A 56 -7.57 10.93 3.62
CA SER A 56 -7.37 11.90 4.70
C SER A 56 -6.16 11.54 5.59
N TRP A 57 -5.02 11.20 4.98
CA TRP A 57 -3.80 10.86 5.69
C TRP A 57 -3.30 12.10 6.44
N HIS A 58 -3.26 11.99 7.76
CA HIS A 58 -2.63 12.97 8.64
C HIS A 58 -1.37 12.32 9.19
N TRP A 59 -0.22 12.79 8.74
CA TRP A 59 1.04 12.36 9.34
C TRP A 59 1.17 13.07 10.67
N PRO A 60 1.49 12.35 11.76
CA PRO A 60 1.79 13.00 13.02
C PRO A 60 2.90 14.02 12.80
N GLY A 61 2.66 15.26 13.25
CA GLY A 61 3.69 16.31 13.22
C GLY A 61 4.94 15.84 13.95
N LYS A 62 6.11 16.28 13.46
CA LYS A 62 7.35 16.10 14.20
C LYS A 62 7.23 16.89 15.50
N ASN A 63 6.98 16.21 16.62
CA ASN A 63 7.23 16.77 17.94
C ASN A 63 8.72 17.11 18.07
#